data_AF-A0A0G1QEE3-F1
#
_entry.id   AF-A0A0G1QEE3-F1
#
_cell.length_a   1.000
_cell.length_b   1.000
_cell.length_c   1.000
_cell.angle_alpha   90.00
_cell.angle_beta   90.00
_cell.angle_gamma   90.00
#
_symmetry.space_group_name_H-M   'P 1'
#
loop_
_entity.id
_entity.type
_entity.pdbx_description
1 polymer ?
#
loop_
_entity_poly.entity_id
_entity_poly.type
_entity_poly.pdbx_seq_one_letter_code
_entity_poly.pdbx_strand_id
1 'polypeptide(L)'
;MFAMDITRAKEEWKIKIKKGLVVVDGEGKVKIGSSGREESFAISEPGEYEIEGISVFGYAANEQTIFVIQAEALRVLYLGNLKAKLEEKLIEELDTIDAVIVKIDQLGVKEIGDLLGQIEPGYILPYGETTKIDEFVKSFEHGSKPMEKLSLTKTMIPEEATEVVVV
;
A
#
# COMPACT_ATOMS: atom_id res chain seq x y z
N MET A 1 -11.20 -15.91 -9.87
CA MET A 1 -11.84 -14.62 -9.51
C MET A 1 -10.85 -13.90 -8.62
N PHE A 2 -10.53 -12.64 -8.89
CA PHE A 2 -9.57 -11.89 -8.08
C PHE A 2 -10.14 -11.59 -6.69
N ALA A 3 -9.27 -11.62 -5.68
CA ALA A 3 -9.64 -11.32 -4.30
C ALA A 3 -9.63 -9.82 -4.04
N MET A 4 -8.67 -9.11 -4.65
CA MET A 4 -8.42 -7.70 -4.43
C MET A 4 -8.06 -7.01 -5.74
N ASP A 5 -8.61 -5.82 -5.94
CA ASP A 5 -8.31 -4.92 -7.06
C ASP A 5 -7.79 -3.60 -6.49
N ILE A 6 -6.58 -3.19 -6.86
CA ILE A 6 -5.98 -1.91 -6.47
C ILE A 6 -5.96 -0.98 -7.69
N THR A 7 -6.61 0.17 -7.58
CA THR A 7 -6.57 1.23 -8.58
C THR A 7 -6.20 2.56 -7.95
N ARG A 8 -5.73 3.48 -8.78
CA ARG A 8 -5.49 4.87 -8.39
C ARG A 8 -6.41 5.78 -9.20
N ALA A 9 -7.05 6.74 -8.53
CA ALA A 9 -7.88 7.75 -9.17
C ALA A 9 -7.57 9.12 -8.54
N LYS A 10 -7.00 10.03 -9.34
CA LYS A 10 -6.46 11.32 -8.86
C LYS A 10 -5.42 11.08 -7.75
N GLU A 11 -5.70 11.53 -6.54
CA GLU A 11 -4.84 11.36 -5.36
C GLU A 11 -5.33 10.27 -4.40
N GLU A 12 -6.32 9.47 -4.81
CA GLU A 12 -6.88 8.41 -3.98
C GLU A 12 -6.51 7.02 -4.51
N TRP A 13 -6.14 6.13 -3.60
CA TRP A 13 -6.02 4.70 -3.84
C TRP A 13 -7.33 4.00 -3.48
N LYS A 14 -7.78 3.09 -4.33
CA LYS A 14 -8.98 2.30 -4.13
C LYS A 14 -8.62 0.83 -4.11
N ILE A 15 -8.84 0.18 -2.97
CA ILE A 15 -8.63 -1.24 -2.76
C ILE A 15 -10.02 -1.88 -2.69
N LYS A 16 -10.47 -2.43 -3.81
CA LYS A 16 -11.77 -3.06 -3.93
C LYS A 16 -11.65 -4.56 -3.67
N ILE A 17 -12.48 -5.06 -2.78
CA ILE A 17 -12.64 -6.47 -2.45
C ILE A 17 -14.09 -6.87 -2.74
N LYS A 18 -14.38 -8.16 -2.88
CA LYS A 18 -15.74 -8.64 -3.23
C LYS A 18 -16.86 -8.05 -2.36
N LYS A 19 -16.61 -7.81 -1.07
CA LYS A 19 -17.60 -7.34 -0.09
C LYS A 19 -17.38 -5.90 0.40
N GLY A 20 -16.38 -5.19 -0.11
CA GLY A 20 -16.08 -3.85 0.39
C GLY A 20 -15.04 -3.09 -0.41
N LEU A 21 -14.79 -1.88 0.04
CA LEU A 21 -13.91 -0.92 -0.58
C LEU A 21 -13.15 -0.19 0.53
N VAL A 22 -11.84 -0.14 0.40
CA VAL A 22 -11.00 0.77 1.16
C VAL A 22 -10.53 1.86 0.22
N VAL A 23 -10.70 3.12 0.63
CA VAL A 23 -10.17 4.29 -0.07
C VAL A 23 -9.11 4.91 0.82
N VAL A 24 -7.92 5.12 0.29
CA VAL A 24 -6.85 5.84 1.00
C VAL A 24 -6.58 7.12 0.23
N ASP A 25 -6.75 8.26 0.88
CA ASP A 25 -6.42 9.55 0.24
C ASP A 25 -4.92 9.84 0.28
N GLY A 26 -4.49 10.82 -0.51
CA GLY A 26 -3.10 11.24 -0.61
C GLY A 26 -2.54 11.92 0.64
N GLU A 27 -3.40 12.21 1.62
CA GLU A 27 -3.07 12.79 2.92
C GLU A 27 -3.01 11.75 4.05
N GLY A 28 -3.32 10.49 3.74
CA GLY A 28 -3.23 9.37 4.66
C GLY A 28 -4.49 9.08 5.47
N LYS A 29 -5.65 9.64 5.11
CA LYS A 29 -6.93 9.22 5.70
C LYS A 29 -7.42 7.98 4.96
N VAL A 30 -7.78 6.97 5.74
CA VAL A 30 -8.36 5.73 5.23
C VAL A 30 -9.86 5.77 5.44
N LYS A 31 -10.63 5.43 4.41
CA LYS A 31 -12.07 5.21 4.52
C LYS A 31 -12.35 3.76 4.18
N ILE A 32 -13.01 3.05 5.09
CA ILE A 32 -13.44 1.67 4.89
C ILE A 32 -14.96 1.62 4.75
N GLY A 33 -15.45 0.90 3.74
CA GLY A 33 -16.87 0.75 3.48
C GLY A 33 -17.21 -0.65 2.95
N SER A 34 -18.43 -1.10 3.22
CA SER A 34 -18.97 -2.37 2.71
C SER A 34 -19.75 -2.15 1.41
N SER A 35 -19.72 -3.12 0.51
CA SER A 35 -20.56 -3.09 -0.70
C SER A 35 -22.05 -3.12 -0.31
N GLY A 36 -22.75 -1.99 -0.48
CA GLY A 36 -24.17 -1.86 -0.19
C GLY A 36 -24.54 -0.91 0.96
N ARG A 37 -23.57 -0.24 1.60
CA ARG A 37 -23.83 0.87 2.55
C ARG A 37 -23.42 2.20 1.94
N GLU A 38 -24.20 3.25 2.19
CA GLU A 38 -23.88 4.62 1.79
C GLU A 38 -22.81 5.26 2.69
N GLU A 39 -22.65 4.76 3.92
CA GLU A 39 -21.72 5.31 4.90
C GLU A 39 -20.38 4.56 4.91
N SER A 40 -19.28 5.32 4.87
CA SER A 40 -17.92 4.83 5.06
C SER A 40 -17.37 5.33 6.39
N PHE A 41 -16.56 4.50 7.05
CA PHE A 41 -15.93 4.87 8.32
C PHE A 41 -14.54 5.43 8.03
N ALA A 42 -14.28 6.65 8.50
CA ALA A 42 -12.99 7.30 8.36
C ALA A 42 -12.06 6.90 9.52
N ILE A 43 -10.85 6.49 9.16
CA ILE A 43 -9.78 6.06 10.05
C ILE A 43 -8.59 7.01 9.83
N SER A 44 -8.12 7.60 10.91
CA SER A 44 -6.94 8.47 10.93
C SER A 44 -5.97 8.17 12.08
N GLU A 45 -6.40 7.37 13.05
CA GLU A 45 -5.66 7.08 14.27
C GLU A 45 -5.06 5.66 14.20
N PRO A 46 -3.97 5.39 14.93
CA PRO A 46 -3.49 4.03 15.14
C PRO A 46 -4.55 3.15 15.84
N GLY A 47 -4.56 1.86 15.54
CA GLY A 47 -5.51 0.90 16.09
C GLY A 47 -5.96 -0.14 15.08
N GLU A 48 -6.83 -1.04 15.52
CA GLU A 48 -7.39 -2.10 14.67
C GLU A 48 -8.86 -1.81 14.36
N TYR A 49 -9.22 -1.90 13.08
CA TYR A 49 -10.56 -1.65 12.58
C TYR A 49 -10.98 -2.78 11.66
N GLU A 50 -12.24 -3.22 11.73
CA GLU A 50 -12.76 -4.26 10.85
C GLU A 50 -14.17 -3.94 10.35
N ILE A 51 -14.40 -4.08 9.04
CA ILE A 51 -15.73 -4.03 8.44
C ILE A 51 -15.87 -5.16 7.42
N GLU A 52 -16.86 -6.04 7.61
CA GLU A 52 -17.25 -7.08 6.63
C GLU A 52 -16.07 -7.96 6.15
N GLY A 53 -15.15 -8.31 7.08
CA GLY A 53 -13.98 -9.16 6.78
C GLY A 53 -12.81 -8.43 6.13
N ILE A 54 -12.83 -7.09 6.11
CA ILE A 54 -11.70 -6.25 5.77
C ILE A 54 -11.16 -5.66 7.07
N SER A 55 -9.91 -5.98 7.39
CA SER A 55 -9.20 -5.43 8.55
C SER A 55 -8.28 -4.29 8.10
N VAL A 56 -8.23 -3.21 8.88
CA VAL A 56 -7.30 -2.10 8.71
C VAL A 56 -6.55 -1.95 10.03
N PHE A 57 -5.23 -2.13 9.97
CA PHE A 57 -4.33 -1.98 11.11
C PHE A 57 -3.56 -0.68 10.94
N GLY A 58 -3.80 0.29 11.82
CA GLY A 58 -3.09 1.56 11.88
C GLY A 58 -1.92 1.50 12.87
N TYR A 59 -0.72 1.84 12.41
CA TYR A 59 0.49 1.88 13.24
C TYR A 59 1.02 3.30 13.32
N ALA A 60 1.38 3.74 14.53
CA ALA A 60 2.07 5.00 14.72
C ALA A 60 3.49 4.91 14.14
N ALA A 61 3.81 5.81 13.22
CA ALA A 61 5.09 5.85 12.51
C ALA A 61 5.57 7.30 12.42
N ASN A 62 6.53 7.68 13.28
CA ASN A 62 6.98 9.06 13.42
C ASN A 62 5.79 10.01 13.74
N GLU A 63 5.55 11.02 12.91
CA GLU A 63 4.46 11.99 13.05
C GLU A 63 3.21 11.63 12.21
N GLN A 64 3.10 10.38 11.74
CA GLN A 64 1.97 9.93 10.91
C GLN A 64 1.52 8.51 11.28
N THR A 65 0.38 8.09 10.71
CA THR A 65 -0.12 6.71 10.82
C THR A 65 0.07 6.01 9.47
N ILE A 66 0.68 4.82 9.49
CA ILE A 66 0.70 3.91 8.34
C ILE A 66 -0.37 2.84 8.51
N PHE A 67 -0.86 2.29 7.41
CA PHE A 67 -1.99 1.37 7.45
C PHE A 67 -1.69 0.08 6.70
N VAL A 68 -1.96 -1.06 7.34
CA VAL A 68 -2.04 -2.36 6.67
C VAL A 68 -3.51 -2.70 6.45
N ILE A 69 -3.89 -2.83 5.19
CA ILE A 69 -5.21 -3.29 4.77
C ILE A 69 -5.12 -4.79 4.51
N GLN A 70 -5.85 -5.58 5.28
CA GLN A 70 -5.92 -7.03 5.12
C GLN A 70 -7.32 -7.44 4.67
N ALA A 71 -7.36 -8.27 3.63
CA ALA A 71 -8.58 -8.96 3.25
C ALA A 71 -8.23 -10.34 2.68
N GLU A 72 -8.97 -11.35 3.13
CA GLU A 72 -8.63 -12.76 2.87
C GLU A 72 -7.19 -13.07 3.35
N ALA A 73 -6.31 -13.55 2.47
CA ALA A 73 -4.90 -13.81 2.78
C ALA A 73 -3.94 -12.73 2.24
N LEU A 74 -4.48 -11.61 1.75
CA LEU A 74 -3.72 -10.52 1.15
C LEU A 74 -3.54 -9.36 2.13
N ARG A 75 -2.33 -8.83 2.22
CA ARG A 75 -1.95 -7.68 3.07
C ARG A 75 -1.32 -6.58 2.22
N VAL A 76 -1.93 -5.39 2.23
CA VAL A 76 -1.45 -4.21 1.51
C VAL A 76 -1.03 -3.14 2.50
N LEU A 77 0.22 -2.73 2.46
CA LEU A 77 0.74 -1.63 3.27
C LEU A 77 0.62 -0.31 2.53
N TYR A 78 0.02 0.68 3.18
CA TYR A 78 0.09 2.07 2.76
C TYR A 78 1.01 2.83 3.71
N LEU A 79 2.14 3.30 3.16
CA LEU A 79 3.18 4.00 3.93
C LEU A 79 2.90 5.50 4.14
N GLY A 80 1.89 6.05 3.47
CA GLY A 80 1.60 7.47 3.52
C GLY A 80 2.77 8.32 3.02
N ASN A 81 2.89 9.51 3.60
CA ASN A 81 3.88 10.50 3.19
C ASN A 81 5.12 10.42 4.10
N LEU A 82 5.87 9.32 3.99
CA LEU A 82 7.08 9.12 4.80
C LEU A 82 8.09 10.25 4.62
N LYS A 83 8.47 10.87 5.74
CA LYS A 83 9.54 11.89 5.81
C LYS A 83 10.82 11.35 6.44
N ALA A 84 10.76 10.15 7.02
CA ALA A 84 11.86 9.48 7.70
C ALA A 84 11.69 7.96 7.57
N LYS A 85 12.78 7.21 7.79
CA LYS A 85 12.75 5.74 7.83
C LYS A 85 11.85 5.24 8.97
N LEU A 86 11.30 4.05 8.79
CA LEU A 86 10.59 3.34 9.85
C LEU A 86 11.59 2.71 10.82
N GLU A 87 11.20 2.59 12.09
CA GLU A 87 11.96 1.81 13.07
C GLU A 87 11.92 0.33 12.70
N GLU A 88 13.04 -0.39 12.89
CA GLU A 88 13.13 -1.82 12.55
C GLU A 88 12.07 -2.65 13.29
N LYS A 89 11.82 -2.33 14.56
CA LYS A 89 10.78 -2.98 15.36
C LYS A 89 9.39 -2.82 14.73
N LEU A 90 9.08 -1.64 14.18
CA LEU A 90 7.80 -1.42 13.51
C LEU A 90 7.73 -2.26 12.23
N ILE A 91 8.81 -2.36 11.46
CA ILE A 91 8.86 -3.21 10.25
C ILE A 91 8.59 -4.68 10.62
N GLU A 92 9.20 -5.18 11.71
CA GLU A 92 8.93 -6.53 12.21
C GLU A 92 7.45 -6.74 12.62
N GLU A 93 6.81 -5.72 13.21
CA GLU A 93 5.40 -5.75 13.59
C GLU A 93 4.44 -5.79 12.38
N LEU A 94 4.86 -5.30 11.20
CA LEU A 94 4.04 -5.32 9.99
C LEU A 94 3.79 -6.73 9.44
N ASP A 95 4.60 -7.72 9.84
CA ASP A 95 4.56 -9.09 9.32
C ASP A 95 4.63 -9.12 7.78
N THR A 96 4.15 -10.19 7.15
CA THR A 96 4.17 -10.38 5.70
C THR A 96 3.33 -9.31 5.00
N ILE A 97 3.93 -8.64 4.01
CA ILE A 97 3.26 -7.64 3.17
C ILE A 97 3.31 -8.10 1.70
N ASP A 98 2.15 -8.21 1.05
CA ASP A 98 2.06 -8.65 -0.34
C ASP A 98 2.27 -7.50 -1.33
N ALA A 99 1.78 -6.31 -0.98
CA ALA A 99 1.94 -5.12 -1.80
C ALA A 99 2.16 -3.87 -0.93
N VAL A 100 3.00 -2.96 -1.40
CA VAL A 100 3.25 -1.67 -0.74
C VAL A 100 2.85 -0.53 -1.66
N ILE A 101 2.03 0.38 -1.15
CA ILE A 101 1.72 1.68 -1.74
C ILE A 101 2.61 2.73 -1.06
N VAL A 102 3.43 3.42 -1.85
CA VAL A 102 4.47 4.32 -1.30
C VAL A 102 4.57 5.63 -2.09
N LYS A 103 4.64 6.74 -1.36
CA LYS A 103 4.85 8.07 -1.94
C LYS A 103 6.35 8.35 -2.07
N ILE A 104 6.83 8.69 -3.27
CA ILE A 104 8.25 8.92 -3.58
C ILE A 104 8.62 10.43 -3.53
N ASP A 105 7.90 11.25 -2.78
CA ASP A 105 8.08 12.71 -2.84
C ASP A 105 9.01 13.29 -1.78
N GLN A 106 9.00 12.72 -0.57
CA GLN A 106 9.62 13.33 0.60
C GLN A 106 10.89 12.60 1.04
N LEU A 107 10.84 11.27 1.11
CA LEU A 107 12.00 10.43 1.43
C LEU A 107 12.80 10.13 0.16
N GLY A 108 14.13 10.04 0.25
CA GLY A 108 14.98 9.80 -0.91
C GLY A 108 14.75 8.42 -1.54
N VAL A 109 14.89 8.32 -2.88
CA VAL A 109 14.74 7.06 -3.64
C VAL A 109 15.51 5.90 -3.03
N LYS A 110 16.76 6.16 -2.62
CA LYS A 110 17.61 5.15 -1.96
C LYS A 110 17.04 4.69 -0.63
N GLU A 111 16.59 5.62 0.20
CA GLU A 111 16.05 5.31 1.52
C GLU A 111 14.73 4.53 1.45
N ILE A 112 13.90 4.85 0.45
CA ILE A 112 12.69 4.07 0.14
C ILE A 112 13.08 2.68 -0.36
N GLY A 113 14.09 2.57 -1.23
CA GLY A 113 14.62 1.28 -1.68
C GLY A 113 15.11 0.40 -0.53
N ASP A 114 15.88 0.96 0.40
CA ASP A 114 16.35 0.25 1.60
C ASP A 114 15.15 -0.27 2.44
N LEU A 115 14.14 0.59 2.67
CA LEU A 115 12.94 0.24 3.44
C LEU A 115 12.16 -0.90 2.76
N LEU A 116 11.96 -0.82 1.44
CA LEU A 116 11.25 -1.84 0.69
C LEU A 116 12.04 -3.16 0.62
N GLY A 117 13.37 -3.10 0.64
CA GLY A 117 14.23 -4.27 0.78
C GLY A 117 14.14 -4.95 2.15
N GLN A 118 13.76 -4.22 3.21
CA GLN A 118 13.49 -4.80 4.53
C GLN A 118 12.08 -5.42 4.62
N ILE A 119 11.10 -4.83 3.91
CA ILE A 119 9.72 -5.31 3.89
C ILE A 119 9.54 -6.51 2.94
N GLU A 120 10.38 -6.59 1.89
CA GLU A 120 10.36 -7.64 0.86
C GLU A 120 8.96 -7.91 0.26
N PRO A 121 8.24 -6.88 -0.23
CA PRO A 121 6.91 -7.10 -0.79
C PRO A 121 6.98 -7.75 -2.17
N GLY A 122 5.92 -8.47 -2.56
CA GLY A 122 5.80 -8.98 -3.93
C GLY A 122 5.54 -7.86 -4.96
N TYR A 123 4.78 -6.83 -4.57
CA TYR A 123 4.46 -5.68 -5.42
C TYR A 123 4.77 -4.33 -4.78
N ILE A 124 5.28 -3.39 -5.56
CA ILE A 124 5.44 -1.98 -5.16
C ILE A 124 4.60 -1.10 -6.09
N LEU A 125 3.77 -0.24 -5.51
CA LEU A 125 2.95 0.75 -6.20
C LEU A 125 3.44 2.16 -5.82
N PRO A 126 4.43 2.72 -6.55
CA PRO A 126 4.94 4.06 -6.27
C PRO A 126 3.98 5.14 -6.77
N TYR A 127 3.89 6.25 -6.05
CA TYR A 127 3.22 7.46 -6.51
C TYR A 127 3.92 8.75 -6.07
N GLY A 128 3.61 9.86 -6.74
CA GLY A 128 4.23 11.16 -6.48
C GLY A 128 4.66 11.87 -7.76
N GLU A 129 5.72 12.65 -7.67
CA GLU A 129 6.38 13.36 -8.76
C GLU A 129 6.91 12.39 -9.81
N THR A 130 6.51 12.57 -11.07
CA THR A 130 6.89 11.68 -12.20
C THR A 130 8.39 11.49 -12.32
N THR A 131 9.19 12.54 -12.16
CA THR A 131 10.66 12.48 -12.26
C THR A 131 11.28 11.58 -11.20
N LYS A 132 10.74 11.58 -9.98
CA LYS A 132 11.21 10.73 -8.88
C LYS A 132 10.73 9.30 -9.03
N ILE A 133 9.52 9.08 -9.55
CA ILE A 133 9.06 7.74 -9.93
C ILE A 133 9.99 7.16 -11.00
N ASP A 134 10.33 7.93 -12.04
CA ASP A 134 11.24 7.48 -13.09
C ASP A 134 12.64 7.13 -12.56
N GLU A 135 13.15 7.92 -11.60
CA GLU A 135 14.40 7.62 -10.91
C GLU A 135 14.31 6.35 -10.07
N PHE A 136 13.21 6.20 -9.31
CA PHE A 136 12.94 5.01 -8.50
C PHE A 136 12.84 3.75 -9.36
N VAL A 137 12.08 3.79 -10.46
CA VAL A 137 11.92 2.65 -11.38
C VAL A 137 13.26 2.21 -11.99
N LYS A 138 14.16 3.16 -12.29
CA LYS A 138 15.51 2.84 -12.80
C LYS A 138 16.40 2.11 -11.78
N SER A 139 16.07 2.19 -10.49
CA SER A 139 16.82 1.48 -9.45
C SER A 139 16.47 -0.02 -9.39
N PHE A 140 15.39 -0.46 -10.04
CA PHE A 140 14.99 -1.87 -10.13
C PHE A 140 15.46 -2.49 -11.44
N GLU A 141 16.07 -3.67 -11.37
CA GLU A 141 16.62 -4.36 -12.55
C GLU A 141 15.59 -4.60 -13.65
N HIS A 142 14.34 -4.88 -13.26
CA HIS A 142 13.24 -5.23 -14.17
C HIS A 142 12.37 -4.01 -14.56
N GLY A 143 12.69 -2.82 -14.07
CA GLY A 143 11.89 -1.61 -14.30
C GLY A 143 10.46 -1.72 -13.72
N SER A 144 9.49 -1.13 -14.42
CA SER A 144 8.08 -1.10 -14.00
C SER A 144 7.12 -1.60 -15.07
N LYS A 145 6.00 -2.18 -14.63
CA LYS A 145 4.86 -2.53 -15.49
C LYS A 145 3.75 -1.47 -15.36
N PRO A 146 3.46 -0.68 -16.41
CA PRO A 146 2.32 0.25 -16.37
C PRO A 146 1.01 -0.51 -16.53
N MET A 147 0.04 -0.29 -15.64
CA MET A 147 -1.26 -0.97 -15.63
C MET A 147 -2.35 -0.05 -15.12
N GLU A 148 -3.58 -0.14 -15.64
CA GLU A 148 -4.71 0.66 -15.10
C GLU A 148 -5.22 0.15 -13.74
N LYS A 149 -4.88 -1.10 -13.41
CA LYS A 149 -5.34 -1.79 -12.21
C LYS A 149 -4.43 -2.97 -11.90
N LEU A 150 -4.11 -3.16 -10.61
CA LEU A 150 -3.45 -4.35 -10.10
C LEU A 150 -4.49 -5.28 -9.47
N SER A 151 -4.71 -6.45 -10.07
CA SER A 151 -5.64 -7.46 -9.56
C SER A 151 -4.87 -8.60 -8.91
N LEU A 152 -5.16 -8.91 -7.65
CA LEU A 152 -4.38 -9.81 -6.82
C LEU A 152 -5.19 -11.04 -6.36
N THR A 153 -4.48 -12.15 -6.28
CA THR A 153 -4.79 -13.34 -5.47
C THR A 153 -3.48 -13.81 -4.85
N LYS A 154 -3.52 -14.57 -3.74
CA LYS A 154 -2.28 -14.98 -3.05
C LYS A 154 -1.31 -15.74 -3.96
N THR A 155 -1.83 -16.53 -4.91
CA THR A 155 -1.03 -17.29 -5.89
C THR A 155 -0.39 -16.43 -6.98
N MET A 156 -0.73 -15.14 -7.07
CA MET A 156 -0.15 -14.22 -8.04
C MET A 156 0.99 -13.38 -7.45
N ILE A 157 1.20 -13.45 -6.14
CA ILE A 157 2.28 -12.69 -5.49
C ILE A 157 3.62 -13.30 -5.94
N PRO A 158 4.52 -12.52 -6.53
CA PRO A 158 5.85 -12.99 -6.91
C PRO A 158 6.61 -13.53 -5.69
N GLU A 159 7.16 -14.73 -5.79
CA GLU A 159 7.92 -15.36 -4.69
C GLU A 159 9.42 -15.05 -4.75
N GLU A 160 9.96 -14.79 -5.96
CA GLU A 160 11.40 -14.68 -6.18
C GLU A 160 11.89 -13.24 -6.38
N ALA A 161 11.01 -12.30 -6.76
CA ALA A 161 11.40 -10.94 -7.08
C ALA A 161 10.25 -9.94 -6.85
N THR A 162 10.58 -8.79 -6.28
CA THR A 162 9.63 -7.68 -6.15
C THR A 162 9.37 -7.01 -7.51
N GLU A 163 8.10 -6.86 -7.87
CA GLU A 163 7.68 -6.18 -9.10
C GLU A 163 7.18 -4.76 -8.83
N VAL A 164 7.65 -3.79 -9.60
CA VAL A 164 7.15 -2.41 -9.56
C VAL A 164 6.00 -2.25 -10.56
N VAL A 165 4.84 -1.80 -10.06
CA VAL A 165 3.63 -1.57 -10.87
C VAL A 165 3.23 -0.10 -10.77
N VAL A 166 3.20 0.59 -11.91
CA VAL A 166 2.77 1.99 -11.97
C VAL A 166 1.31 2.02 -12.43
N VAL A 167 0.45 2.58 -11.58
CA VAL A 167 -1.01 2.67 -11.75
C VAL A 167 -1.48 4.10 -11.86
#